data_AF-A0A968DBP5-F1
#
_entry.id   AF-A0A968DBP5-F1
#
_cell.length_a   1.000
_cell.length_b   1.000
_cell.length_c   1.000
_cell.angle_alpha   90.00
_cell.angle_beta   90.00
_cell.angle_gamma   90.00
#
_symmetry.space_group_name_H-M   'P 1'
#
loop_
_entity.id
_entity.type
_entity.pdbx_description
1 polymer ?
#
loop_
_entity_poly.entity_id
_entity_poly.type
_entity_poly.pdbx_seq_one_letter_code
_entity_poly.pdbx_strand_id
1 'polypeptide(L)' 'MVTYFWVGLGSALGGMGRYWCSGVIIRNFGSFFPWGTVIVNVTGSLLLGFIATSLAGDGRMLAPPDARA' A
#
# COMPACT_ATOMS: atom_id res chain seq x y z
N MET A 1 -2.21 19.20 -13.15
CA MET A 1 -3.57 19.18 -12.57
C MET A 1 -4.14 17.76 -12.47
N VAL A 2 -4.21 16.99 -13.57
CA VAL A 2 -4.70 15.60 -13.56
C VAL A 2 -3.93 14.68 -12.58
N THR A 3 -2.62 14.87 -12.42
CA THR A 3 -1.81 14.11 -11.45
C THR A 3 -2.30 14.28 -10.02
N TYR A 4 -2.61 15.50 -9.59
CA TYR A 4 -3.10 15.78 -8.23
C TYR A 4 -4.47 15.14 -8.00
N PHE A 5 -5.32 15.09 -9.03
CA PHE A 5 -6.59 14.38 -8.95
C PHE A 5 -6.39 12.89 -8.65
N TRP A 6 -5.49 12.22 -9.37
CA TRP A 6 -5.18 10.80 -9.12
C TRP A 6 -4.53 10.56 -7.77
N VAL A 7 -3.61 11.43 -7.34
CA VAL A 7 -3.01 11.37 -6.00
C VAL A 7 -4.09 11.52 -4.93
N GLY A 8 -4.99 12.49 -5.08
CA GLY A 8 -6.10 12.72 -4.16
C GLY A 8 -7.07 11.55 -4.10
N LEU A 9 -7.48 11.02 -5.26
CA LEU A 9 -8.38 9.88 -5.36
C LEU A 9 -7.77 8.62 -4.73
N GLY A 10 -6.50 8.32 -5.04
CA GLY A 10 -5.78 7.21 -4.43
C GLY A 10 -5.64 7.36 -2.92
N SER A 11 -5.34 8.57 -2.45
CA SER A 11 -5.21 8.88 -1.02
C SER A 11 -6.54 8.74 -0.28
N ALA A 12 -7.65 9.20 -0.87
CA ALA A 12 -8.98 9.08 -0.31
C ALA A 12 -9.40 7.60 -0.17
N LEU A 13 -9.24 6.81 -1.25
CA LEU A 13 -9.56 5.39 -1.25
C LEU A 13 -8.68 4.61 -0.26
N GLY A 14 -7.36 4.86 -0.27
CA GLY A 14 -6.42 4.21 0.64
C GLY A 14 -6.68 4.56 2.11
N GLY A 15 -6.95 5.83 2.42
CA GLY A 15 -7.28 6.30 3.77
C GLY A 15 -8.58 5.68 4.30
N MET A 16 -9.64 5.69 3.48
CA MET A 16 -10.92 5.06 3.85
C MET A 16 -10.78 3.55 4.06
N GLY A 17 -10.07 2.86 3.16
CA GLY A 17 -9.79 1.43 3.28
C GLY A 17 -9.01 1.09 4.56
N ARG A 18 -7.99 1.89 4.90
CA ARG A 18 -7.23 1.74 6.15
C ARG A 18 -8.11 1.88 7.39
N TYR A 19 -8.98 2.89 7.40
CA TYR A 19 -9.88 3.13 8.53
C TYR A 19 -10.85 1.97 8.72
N TRP A 20 -11.48 1.52 7.63
CA TRP A 20 -12.40 0.39 7.65
C TRP A 20 -11.72 -0.91 8.08
N CYS A 21 -10.57 -1.26 7.49
CA CYS A 21 -9.80 -2.44 7.87
C CYS A 21 -9.37 -2.42 9.34
N SER A 22 -8.94 -1.26 9.84
CA SER A 22 -8.58 -1.11 11.26
C SER A 22 -9.78 -1.40 12.17
N GLY A 23 -10.98 -0.92 11.82
CA GLY A 23 -12.21 -1.22 12.56
C GLY A 23 -12.58 -2.71 12.54
N VAL A 24 -12.46 -3.37 11.39
CA VAL A 24 -12.68 -4.82 11.26
C VAL A 24 -11.67 -5.59 12.10
N ILE A 25 -10.39 -5.21 12.06
CA ILE A 25 -9.33 -5.94 12.77
C ILE A 25 -9.47 -5.79 14.28
N ILE A 26 -9.78 -4.59 14.78
CA ILE A 26 -10.03 -4.36 16.22
C ILE A 26 -11.17 -5.26 16.72
N ARG A 27 -12.23 -5.43 15.93
CA ARG A 27 -13.36 -6.31 16.28
C ARG A 27 -12.98 -7.79 16.36
N ASN A 28 -12.03 -8.25 15.55
CA ASN A 28 -11.67 -9.67 15.46
C ASN A 28 -10.46 -10.05 16.34
N PHE A 29 -9.49 -9.16 16.50
CA PHE A 29 -8.20 -9.43 17.18
C PHE A 29 -7.99 -8.61 18.45
N GLY A 30 -8.94 -7.72 18.79
CA GLY A 30 -8.84 -6.82 19.94
C GLY A 30 -7.85 -5.66 19.73
N SER A 31 -7.64 -4.86 20.78
CA SER A 31 -6.81 -3.64 20.75
C SER A 31 -5.45 -3.78 21.45
N PHE A 32 -5.10 -4.98 21.93
CA PHE A 32 -3.84 -5.22 22.65
C PHE A 32 -2.59 -4.98 21.80
N PHE A 33 -2.69 -5.21 20.49
CA PHE A 33 -1.60 -5.01 19.54
C PHE A 33 -2.14 -4.33 18.27
N PRO A 34 -1.38 -3.44 17.61
CA PRO A 34 -1.85 -2.67 16.45
C PRO A 34 -1.90 -3.50 15.16
N TRP A 35 -2.59 -4.65 15.20
CA TRP A 35 -2.83 -5.54 14.07
C TRP A 35 -3.41 -4.79 12.87
N GLY A 36 -4.29 -3.82 13.11
CA GLY A 36 -4.86 -2.96 12.07
C GLY A 36 -3.79 -2.27 11.24
N THR A 37 -2.82 -1.65 11.90
CA THR A 37 -1.70 -0.96 11.25
C THR A 37 -0.78 -1.94 10.53
N VAL A 38 -0.44 -3.06 11.16
CA VAL A 38 0.48 -4.05 10.56
C VAL A 38 -0.12 -4.65 9.30
N ILE A 39 -1.36 -5.15 9.36
CA ILE A 39 -2.01 -5.81 8.24
C ILE A 39 -2.21 -4.84 7.08
N VAL A 40 -2.66 -3.61 7.35
CA VAL A 40 -2.85 -2.62 6.28
C VAL A 40 -1.53 -2.28 5.58
N ASN A 41 -0.43 -2.12 6.32
CA ASN A 41 0.88 -1.84 5.71
C ASN A 41 1.40 -3.03 4.92
N VAL A 42 1.38 -4.24 5.48
CA VAL A 42 1.86 -5.45 4.79
C VAL A 42 1.09 -5.68 3.50
N THR A 43 -0.25 -5.67 3.56
CA THR A 43 -1.09 -5.85 2.37
C THR A 43 -0.90 -4.71 1.35
N GLY A 44 -0.80 -3.47 1.82
CA GLY A 44 -0.58 -2.30 0.95
C GLY A 44 0.76 -2.34 0.22
N SER A 45 1.85 -2.67 0.93
CA SER A 45 3.19 -2.80 0.35
C SER A 45 3.27 -3.97 -0.64
N LEU A 46 2.63 -5.11 -0.34
CA LEU A 46 2.56 -6.23 -1.28
C LEU A 46 1.77 -5.88 -2.54
N LEU A 47 0.63 -5.21 -2.39
CA LEU A 47 -0.18 -4.78 -3.52
C LEU A 47 0.57 -3.76 -4.39
N LEU A 48 1.21 -2.76 -3.78
CA LEU A 48 2.02 -1.77 -4.49
C LEU A 48 3.20 -2.44 -5.21
N GLY A 49 3.90 -3.38 -4.57
CA GLY A 49 4.97 -4.15 -5.20
C GLY A 49 4.46 -4.95 -6.41
N PHE A 50 3.35 -5.67 -6.25
CA PHE A 50 2.74 -6.44 -7.32
C PHE A 50 2.30 -5.57 -8.51
N ILE A 51 1.62 -4.45 -8.24
CA ILE A 51 1.21 -3.47 -9.24
C ILE A 51 2.45 -2.88 -9.93
N ALA A 52 3.46 -2.45 -9.16
CA ALA A 52 4.68 -1.88 -9.71
C ALA A 52 5.40 -2.86 -10.65
N THR A 53 5.50 -4.14 -10.27
CA THR A 53 6.09 -5.18 -11.14
C THR A 53 5.23 -5.48 -12.36
N SER A 54 3.91 -5.55 -12.21
CA SER A 54 3.00 -5.87 -13.30
C SER A 54 2.92 -4.76 -14.36
N LEU A 55 3.00 -3.49 -13.93
CA LEU A 55 3.05 -2.34 -14.85
C LEU A 55 4.46 -2.06 -15.39
N ALA A 56 5.50 -2.53 -14.71
CA ALA A 56 6.86 -2.48 -15.20
C ALA A 56 7.09 -3.63 -16.21
N GLY A 57 6.46 -3.56 -17.39
CA GLY A 57 6.66 -4.56 -18.44
C GLY A 57 8.15 -4.86 -18.68
N ASP A 58 8.53 -6.14 -18.59
CA ASP A 58 9.81 -6.84 -18.84
C ASP A 58 11.17 -6.19 -18.53
N GLY A 59 11.26 -4.93 -18.09
CA GLY A 59 12.50 -4.16 -18.11
C GLY A 59 13.05 -3.68 -16.76
N ARG A 60 12.39 -3.94 -15.63
CA ARG A 60 12.83 -3.43 -14.30
C ARG A 60 13.23 -4.50 -13.30
N MET A 61 13.46 -5.73 -13.76
CA MET A 61 14.10 -6.77 -12.93
C MET A 61 15.57 -6.43 -12.56
N LEU A 62 16.15 -5.37 -13.15
CA LEU A 62 17.46 -4.86 -12.82
C LEU A 62 17.31 -3.39 -12.42
N ALA A 63 17.12 -3.11 -11.14
CA ALA A 63 17.59 -1.84 -10.63
C ALA A 63 19.11 -1.79 -10.94
N PRO A 64 19.61 -0.76 -11.64
CA PRO A 64 21.04 -0.60 -11.83
C PRO A 64 21.74 -0.64 -10.45
N PRO A 65 22.87 -1.36 -10.29
CA PRO A 65 23.60 -1.49 -9.02
C PRO A 65 23.89 -0.15 -8.31
N ASP A 66 23.88 0.93 -9.07
CA ASP A 66 24.17 2.33 -8.77
C ASP A 66 23.06 3.06 -7.99
N ALA A 67 21.87 2.48 -7.83
CA ALA A 67 20.81 3.06 -6.98
C ALA A 67 20.88 2.62 -5.50
N ARG A 68 21.98 1.96 -5.07
CA ARG A 68 22.21 1.49 -3.69
C ARG A 68 23.21 2.35 -2.89
N ALA A 69 23.55 3.55 -3.36
CA ALA A 69 24.44 4.48 -2.65
C ALA A 69 23.66 5.46 -1.76
#